data_AF-A0A2M8NWD4-F1
#
_entry.id   AF-A0A2M8NWD4-F1
#
_cell.length_a   1.000
_cell.length_b   1.000
_cell.length_c   1.000
_cell.angle_alpha   90.00
_cell.angle_beta   90.00
_cell.angle_gamma   90.00
#
_symmetry.space_group_name_H-M   'P 1'
#
loop_
_entity.id
_entity.type
_entity.pdbx_description
1 polymer ?
#
loop_
_entity_poly.entity_id
_entity_poly.type
_entity_poly.pdbx_seq_one_letter_code
_entity_poly.pdbx_strand_id
1 'polypeptide(L)'
;MRRYLISVLAILLLLTIATPIAAQQAPTLLDIINQNTRYSTLADAIALADPVVAERLSSPGATTIFAPTNQAFLNLASLFGYSLDALFADTQLLTELLLYHTLDGIQTSATLTAQNGRIIRTLLERTGVLIVVENGTIRLNGISRVASPFDVSASNGILHTAADMIFPYGMETRLEALSGVTVTTPRPTRTPAVTPRANPFPSGNTIAGRLASDPLYTTLVEIISVANPDIIDMLNDEETEYTLLAPTNSAFDNLFFSLGITLDEALEMPELLEQIVLYHIIEGVVTSDDLRQLVDEEELLVTVFDNGTFVESIRVAVDGNNRLVLNEVVRITVADLEATNGIIHNLNNVLLPQAVLDALEESGG
;
A
#
# COMPACT_ATOMS: atom_id res chain seq x y z
N MET A 1 -35.46 86.79 -41.56
CA MET A 1 -36.03 85.84 -42.54
C MET A 1 -35.29 84.52 -42.43
N ARG A 2 -36.05 83.42 -42.17
CA ARG A 2 -35.80 82.01 -42.49
C ARG A 2 -34.50 81.64 -43.25
N ARG A 3 -33.76 80.62 -42.77
CA ARG A 3 -33.67 79.26 -43.39
C ARG A 3 -32.73 78.30 -42.64
N TYR A 4 -33.23 77.08 -42.41
CA TYR A 4 -32.57 75.86 -41.93
C TYR A 4 -31.72 75.20 -43.05
N LEU A 5 -30.67 74.42 -42.73
CA LEU A 5 -30.36 73.07 -43.30
C LEU A 5 -29.10 72.46 -42.61
N ILE A 6 -29.22 71.52 -41.64
CA ILE A 6 -29.02 70.03 -41.67
C ILE A 6 -27.57 69.52 -41.99
N SER A 7 -27.08 68.61 -41.11
CA SER A 7 -26.10 67.49 -41.32
C SER A 7 -24.60 67.86 -41.34
N VAL A 8 -23.65 67.24 -40.63
CA VAL A 8 -23.45 65.84 -40.20
C VAL A 8 -22.62 65.84 -38.91
N LEU A 9 -23.15 65.30 -37.81
CA LEU A 9 -22.37 65.00 -36.60
C LEU A 9 -21.93 63.53 -36.71
N ALA A 10 -20.68 63.32 -37.15
CA ALA A 10 -20.06 62.01 -37.12
C ALA A 10 -19.67 61.69 -35.67
N ILE A 11 -20.54 60.97 -34.96
CA ILE A 11 -20.23 60.37 -33.66
C ILE A 11 -19.27 59.22 -33.94
N LEU A 12 -17.98 59.45 -33.72
CA LEU A 12 -16.95 58.42 -33.73
C LEU A 12 -17.12 57.59 -32.45
N LEU A 13 -17.94 56.53 -32.53
CA LEU A 13 -18.05 55.53 -31.48
C LEU A 13 -16.72 54.75 -31.43
N LEU A 14 -15.82 55.16 -30.55
CA LEU A 14 -14.62 54.39 -30.21
C LEU A 14 -15.07 53.12 -29.49
N LEU A 15 -15.30 52.07 -30.27
CA LEU A 15 -15.53 50.72 -29.77
C LEU A 15 -14.20 50.24 -29.17
N THR A 16 -14.04 50.40 -27.86
CA THR A 16 -12.95 49.74 -27.13
C THR A 16 -13.22 48.24 -27.17
N ILE A 17 -12.57 47.54 -28.09
CA ILE A 17 -12.51 46.08 -28.06
C ILE A 17 -11.67 45.75 -26.82
N ALA A 18 -12.35 45.47 -25.71
CA ALA A 18 -11.72 44.80 -24.59
C ALA A 18 -11.31 43.41 -25.11
N THR A 19 -10.03 43.27 -25.45
CA THR A 19 -9.45 41.94 -25.67
C THR A 19 -9.67 41.18 -24.37
N PRO A 20 -10.40 40.05 -24.36
CA PRO A 20 -10.44 39.22 -23.18
C PRO A 20 -8.99 38.83 -22.88
N ILE A 21 -8.48 39.24 -21.72
CA ILE A 21 -7.28 38.62 -21.17
C ILE A 21 -7.71 37.18 -20.93
N ALA A 22 -7.31 36.28 -21.83
CA ALA A 22 -7.46 34.86 -21.59
C ALA A 22 -6.69 34.56 -20.31
N ALA A 23 -7.40 34.32 -19.21
CA ALA A 23 -6.79 33.82 -17.99
C ALA A 23 -6.07 32.53 -18.39
N GLN A 24 -4.73 32.53 -18.31
CA GLN A 24 -3.95 31.34 -18.60
C GLN A 24 -4.39 30.27 -17.60
N GLN A 25 -5.06 29.23 -18.10
CA GLN A 25 -5.50 28.11 -17.27
C GLN A 25 -4.29 27.53 -16.57
N ALA A 26 -4.41 27.26 -15.26
CA ALA A 26 -3.33 26.67 -14.49
C ALA A 26 -2.93 25.32 -15.14
N PRO A 27 -1.62 25.01 -15.21
CA PRO A 27 -1.15 23.80 -15.88
C PRO A 27 -1.67 22.55 -15.16
N THR A 28 -1.96 21.50 -15.94
CA THR A 28 -2.29 20.17 -15.40
C THR A 28 -1.06 19.48 -14.81
N LEU A 29 -1.23 18.36 -14.10
CA LEU A 29 -0.10 17.55 -13.64
C LEU A 29 0.79 17.11 -14.81
N LEU A 30 0.19 16.66 -15.91
CA LEU A 30 0.92 16.27 -17.12
C LEU A 30 1.68 17.47 -17.73
N ASP A 31 1.09 18.67 -17.75
CA ASP A 31 1.78 19.88 -18.23
C ASP A 31 2.99 20.22 -17.36
N ILE A 32 2.86 20.12 -16.02
CA ILE A 32 3.96 20.39 -15.09
C ILE A 32 5.10 19.39 -15.31
N ILE A 33 4.79 18.10 -15.50
CA ILE A 33 5.77 17.05 -15.76
C ILE A 33 6.51 17.33 -17.07
N ASN A 34 5.78 17.59 -18.15
CA ASN A 34 6.34 17.83 -19.49
C ASN A 34 7.19 19.10 -19.58
N GLN A 35 6.90 20.12 -18.76
CA GLN A 35 7.62 21.40 -18.78
C GLN A 35 8.86 21.41 -17.86
N ASN A 36 9.04 20.39 -17.03
CA ASN A 36 10.11 20.35 -16.04
C ASN A 36 11.17 19.30 -16.37
N THR A 37 12.39 19.76 -16.67
CA THR A 37 13.53 18.90 -17.06
C THR A 37 13.93 17.86 -16.01
N ARG A 38 13.54 18.04 -14.73
CA ARG A 38 13.76 17.05 -13.66
C ARG A 38 12.96 15.75 -13.88
N TYR A 39 11.85 15.84 -14.62
CA TYR A 39 10.91 14.75 -14.86
C TYR A 39 10.90 14.31 -16.32
N SER A 40 11.93 14.64 -17.11
CA SER A 40 11.94 14.29 -18.54
C SER A 40 11.83 12.78 -18.78
N THR A 41 12.49 11.95 -17.95
CA THR A 41 12.38 10.48 -18.04
C THR A 41 10.98 9.99 -17.65
N LEU A 42 10.33 10.66 -16.69
CA LEU A 42 8.93 10.38 -16.34
C LEU A 42 7.97 10.76 -17.47
N ALA A 43 8.20 11.90 -18.12
CA ALA A 43 7.42 12.35 -19.27
C ALA A 43 7.51 11.35 -20.43
N ASP A 44 8.72 10.87 -20.73
CA ASP A 44 8.94 9.84 -21.75
C ASP A 44 8.25 8.53 -21.38
N ALA A 45 8.34 8.11 -20.11
CA ALA A 45 7.65 6.91 -19.61
C ALA A 45 6.12 7.02 -19.73
N ILE A 46 5.53 8.17 -19.37
CA ILE A 46 4.08 8.42 -19.52
C ILE A 46 3.66 8.37 -20.99
N ALA A 47 4.49 8.88 -21.90
CA ALA A 47 4.21 8.87 -23.33
C ALA A 47 4.22 7.46 -23.95
N LEU A 48 4.94 6.51 -23.31
CA LEU A 48 5.07 5.11 -23.76
C LEU A 48 4.10 4.15 -23.06
N ALA A 49 3.65 4.47 -21.85
CA ALA A 49 2.69 3.69 -21.10
C ALA A 49 1.29 3.68 -21.74
N ASP A 50 0.37 2.92 -21.16
CA ASP A 50 -1.04 2.95 -21.57
C ASP A 50 -1.58 4.40 -21.49
N PRO A 51 -2.30 4.88 -22.54
CA PRO A 51 -2.85 6.23 -22.58
C PRO A 51 -3.69 6.63 -21.36
N VAL A 52 -4.26 5.66 -20.63
CA VAL A 52 -5.02 5.91 -19.39
C VAL A 52 -4.21 6.71 -18.36
N VAL A 53 -2.88 6.53 -18.31
CA VAL A 53 -2.01 7.26 -17.38
C VAL A 53 -1.95 8.74 -17.76
N ALA A 54 -1.69 9.04 -19.03
CA ALA A 54 -1.65 10.41 -19.53
C ALA A 54 -3.02 11.10 -19.43
N GLU A 55 -4.11 10.37 -19.72
CA GLU A 55 -5.47 10.85 -19.55
C GLU A 55 -5.75 11.19 -18.08
N ARG A 56 -5.36 10.33 -17.14
CA ARG A 56 -5.53 10.58 -15.70
C ARG A 56 -4.80 11.83 -15.22
N LEU A 57 -3.58 12.07 -15.72
CA LEU A 57 -2.75 13.20 -15.32
C LEU A 57 -3.11 14.53 -16.01
N SER A 58 -3.97 14.50 -17.04
CA SER A 58 -4.43 15.70 -17.75
C SER A 58 -5.92 16.02 -17.54
N SER A 59 -6.73 15.01 -17.20
CA SER A 59 -8.16 15.19 -17.01
C SER A 59 -8.49 15.97 -15.73
N PRO A 60 -9.59 16.75 -15.71
CA PRO A 60 -10.07 17.39 -14.50
C PRO A 60 -10.38 16.37 -13.39
N GLY A 61 -9.99 16.68 -12.16
CA GLY A 61 -10.19 15.80 -11.02
C GLY A 61 -9.32 16.17 -9.84
N ALA A 62 -9.36 15.34 -8.81
CA ALA A 62 -8.46 15.40 -7.67
C ALA A 62 -7.51 14.19 -7.75
N THR A 63 -6.28 14.45 -8.18
CA THR A 63 -5.23 13.42 -8.32
C THR A 63 -3.99 13.84 -7.55
N THR A 64 -3.32 12.89 -6.92
CA THR A 64 -1.98 13.09 -6.39
C THR A 64 -1.01 12.20 -7.14
N ILE A 65 0.16 12.72 -7.51
CA ILE A 65 1.25 11.91 -8.08
C ILE A 65 2.54 12.11 -7.30
N PHE A 66 3.17 11.00 -6.94
CA PHE A 66 4.56 10.95 -6.52
C PHE A 66 5.44 10.89 -7.78
N ALA A 67 5.92 12.04 -8.26
CA ALA A 67 6.68 12.11 -9.50
C ALA A 67 8.15 11.69 -9.28
N PRO A 68 8.58 10.50 -9.76
CA PRO A 68 9.99 10.11 -9.69
C PRO A 68 10.86 11.03 -10.54
N THR A 69 12.02 11.41 -10.02
CA THR A 69 13.01 12.20 -10.78
C THR A 69 13.73 11.34 -11.82
N ASN A 70 14.40 11.97 -12.79
CA ASN A 70 15.31 11.26 -13.71
C ASN A 70 16.34 10.38 -12.96
N GLN A 71 16.82 10.83 -11.80
CA GLN A 71 17.75 10.05 -10.97
C GLN A 71 17.08 8.83 -10.34
N ALA A 72 15.79 8.90 -9.99
CA ALA A 72 15.04 7.77 -9.45
C ALA A 72 14.95 6.61 -10.46
N PHE A 73 14.72 6.91 -11.75
CA PHE A 73 14.76 5.91 -12.82
C PHE A 73 16.15 5.28 -12.97
N LEU A 74 17.21 6.10 -12.92
CA LEU A 74 18.59 5.60 -13.01
C LEU A 74 18.96 4.73 -11.80
N ASN A 75 18.52 5.10 -10.60
CA ASN A 75 18.74 4.33 -9.38
C ASN A 75 18.07 2.95 -9.49
N LEU A 76 16.82 2.92 -9.96
CA LEU A 76 16.08 1.66 -10.15
C LEU A 76 16.76 0.76 -11.20
N ALA A 77 17.13 1.32 -12.35
CA ALA A 77 17.84 0.59 -13.40
C ALA A 77 19.18 0.03 -12.90
N SER A 78 19.91 0.81 -12.11
CA SER A 78 21.16 0.37 -11.48
C SER A 78 20.93 -0.71 -10.43
N LEU A 79 19.85 -0.64 -9.66
CA LEU A 79 19.51 -1.60 -8.61
C LEU A 79 19.24 -2.99 -9.21
N PHE A 80 18.51 -3.04 -10.32
CA PHE A 80 18.09 -4.29 -10.97
C PHE A 80 18.96 -4.69 -12.17
N GLY A 81 19.96 -3.89 -12.54
CA GLY A 81 20.93 -4.22 -13.57
C GLY A 81 20.38 -4.21 -15.01
N TYR A 82 19.37 -3.39 -15.30
CA TYR A 82 18.79 -3.26 -16.64
C TYR A 82 19.08 -1.88 -17.26
N SER A 83 18.85 -1.72 -18.57
CA SER A 83 18.88 -0.41 -19.24
C SER A 83 17.50 0.24 -19.27
N LEU A 84 17.43 1.58 -19.24
CA LEU A 84 16.14 2.27 -19.34
C LEU A 84 15.39 1.91 -20.63
N ASP A 85 16.10 1.63 -21.73
CA ASP A 85 15.48 1.15 -22.97
C ASP A 85 14.75 -0.19 -22.79
N ALA A 86 15.27 -1.09 -21.94
CA ALA A 86 14.62 -2.35 -21.62
C ALA A 86 13.32 -2.13 -20.82
N LEU A 87 13.35 -1.22 -19.83
CA LEU A 87 12.15 -0.82 -19.11
C LEU A 87 11.13 -0.16 -20.04
N PHE A 88 11.58 0.70 -20.95
CA PHE A 88 10.72 1.42 -21.88
C PHE A 88 10.11 0.54 -22.97
N ALA A 89 10.69 -0.64 -23.22
CA ALA A 89 10.10 -1.64 -24.11
C ALA A 89 8.93 -2.41 -23.46
N ASP A 90 8.87 -2.49 -22.12
CA ASP A 90 7.77 -3.14 -21.39
C ASP A 90 6.73 -2.09 -20.97
N THR A 91 5.84 -1.74 -21.91
CA THR A 91 4.81 -0.71 -21.69
C THR A 91 3.80 -1.12 -20.63
N GLN A 92 3.58 -2.42 -20.40
CA GLN A 92 2.70 -2.91 -19.34
C GLN A 92 3.30 -2.65 -17.97
N LEU A 93 4.57 -3.02 -17.78
CA LEU A 93 5.30 -2.75 -16.54
C LEU A 93 5.41 -1.24 -16.26
N LEU A 94 5.67 -0.43 -17.28
CA LEU A 94 5.64 1.03 -17.16
C LEU A 94 4.27 1.54 -16.68
N THR A 95 3.18 1.04 -17.26
CA THR A 95 1.82 1.45 -16.88
C THR A 95 1.57 1.16 -15.41
N GLU A 96 1.86 -0.06 -14.95
CA GLU A 96 1.67 -0.45 -13.56
C GLU A 96 2.50 0.40 -12.61
N LEU A 97 3.78 0.63 -12.95
CA LEU A 97 4.68 1.45 -12.16
C LEU A 97 4.18 2.90 -12.05
N LEU A 98 3.66 3.50 -13.13
CA LEU A 98 3.13 4.86 -13.10
C LEU A 98 1.79 4.96 -12.34
N LEU A 99 0.92 3.96 -12.47
CA LEU A 99 -0.31 3.88 -11.69
C LEU A 99 -0.01 3.72 -10.19
N TYR A 100 1.05 3.00 -9.83
CA TYR A 100 1.51 2.87 -8.44
C TYR A 100 1.99 4.19 -7.82
N HIS A 101 2.51 5.11 -8.64
CA HIS A 101 2.91 6.44 -8.18
C HIS A 101 1.74 7.42 -8.09
N THR A 102 0.54 7.03 -8.53
CA THR A 102 -0.61 7.93 -8.62
C THR A 102 -1.66 7.52 -7.61
N LEU A 103 -2.27 8.48 -6.92
CA LEU A 103 -3.32 8.29 -5.92
C LEU A 103 -4.58 9.04 -6.34
N ASP A 104 -5.72 8.53 -5.90
CA ASP A 104 -6.98 9.27 -5.91
C ASP A 104 -7.04 10.33 -4.80
N GLY A 105 -7.60 11.49 -5.13
CA GLY A 105 -7.76 12.61 -4.21
C GLY A 105 -6.53 13.51 -4.09
N ILE A 106 -6.68 14.60 -3.34
CA ILE A 106 -5.59 15.53 -3.00
C ILE A 106 -4.98 15.11 -1.67
N GLN A 107 -3.76 14.57 -1.71
CA GLN A 107 -2.96 14.25 -0.54
C GLN A 107 -1.85 15.29 -0.42
N THR A 108 -2.06 16.33 0.39
CA THR A 108 -1.00 17.32 0.68
C THR A 108 0.07 16.71 1.59
N SER A 109 1.25 17.31 1.71
CA SER A 109 2.27 16.85 2.67
C SER A 109 1.74 16.85 4.10
N ALA A 110 0.87 17.79 4.46
CA ALA A 110 0.19 17.80 5.75
C ALA A 110 -0.79 16.63 5.90
N THR A 111 -1.55 16.31 4.85
CA THR A 111 -2.46 15.16 4.81
C THR A 111 -1.68 13.85 4.95
N LEU A 112 -0.60 13.68 4.18
CA LEU A 112 0.29 12.53 4.25
C LEU A 112 0.91 12.40 5.65
N THR A 113 1.33 13.52 6.25
CA THR A 113 1.89 13.53 7.62
C THR A 113 0.87 13.07 8.66
N ALA A 114 -0.39 13.49 8.52
CA ALA A 114 -1.48 13.05 9.40
C ALA A 114 -1.81 11.56 9.24
N GLN A 115 -1.38 10.94 8.13
CA GLN A 115 -1.54 9.51 7.83
C GLN A 115 -0.25 8.73 8.13
N ASN A 116 0.61 9.22 9.02
CA ASN A 116 1.81 8.50 9.44
C ASN A 116 1.46 7.07 9.92
N GLY A 117 2.21 6.09 9.42
CA GLY A 117 1.99 4.67 9.69
C GLY A 117 0.89 4.03 8.84
N ARG A 118 0.17 4.80 8.01
CA ARG A 118 -0.94 4.29 7.19
C ARG A 118 -0.51 3.99 5.76
N ILE A 119 -1.22 3.06 5.14
CA ILE A 119 -1.10 2.74 3.71
C ILE A 119 -2.17 3.50 2.94
N ILE A 120 -1.76 4.19 1.87
CA ILE A 120 -2.67 4.92 0.97
C ILE A 120 -2.78 4.16 -0.34
N ARG A 121 -4.02 3.91 -0.78
CA ARG A 121 -4.31 3.22 -2.05
C ARG A 121 -3.79 4.00 -3.25
N THR A 122 -3.18 3.29 -4.18
CA THR A 122 -2.74 3.85 -5.47
C THR A 122 -3.76 3.55 -6.57
N LEU A 123 -3.55 4.09 -7.77
CA LEU A 123 -4.35 3.75 -8.94
C LEU A 123 -3.99 2.40 -9.56
N LEU A 124 -2.87 1.79 -9.16
CA LEU A 124 -2.60 0.41 -9.49
C LEU A 124 -3.48 -0.47 -8.59
N GLU A 125 -4.37 -1.24 -9.19
CA GLU A 125 -5.35 -2.06 -8.49
C GLU A 125 -4.69 -2.94 -7.43
N ARG A 126 -5.31 -3.03 -6.25
CA ARG A 126 -4.88 -3.90 -5.15
C ARG A 126 -3.52 -3.57 -4.55
N THR A 127 -3.06 -2.33 -4.72
CA THR A 127 -1.79 -1.88 -4.18
C THR A 127 -1.91 -0.56 -3.40
N GLY A 128 -0.96 -0.32 -2.50
CA GLY A 128 -0.91 0.86 -1.65
C GLY A 128 0.52 1.27 -1.31
N VAL A 129 0.70 2.54 -0.95
CA VAL A 129 1.98 3.11 -0.51
C VAL A 129 1.91 3.39 0.97
N LEU A 130 2.82 2.80 1.74
CA LEU A 130 3.00 3.07 3.16
C LEU A 130 3.64 4.44 3.36
N ILE A 131 3.00 5.25 4.18
CA ILE A 131 3.50 6.57 4.57
C ILE A 131 4.11 6.51 5.96
N VAL A 132 5.39 6.85 6.06
CA VAL A 132 6.08 6.98 7.35
C VAL A 132 6.70 8.36 7.46
N VAL A 133 6.56 9.00 8.61
CA VAL A 133 7.13 10.31 8.89
C VAL A 133 8.27 10.15 9.88
N GLU A 134 9.49 10.31 9.38
CA GLU A 134 10.72 10.21 10.17
C GLU A 134 11.48 11.53 10.12
N ASN A 135 11.75 12.11 11.30
CA ASN A 135 12.50 13.36 11.43
C ASN A 135 11.96 14.50 10.53
N GLY A 136 10.64 14.56 10.36
CA GLY A 136 9.96 15.54 9.49
C GLY A 136 10.05 15.26 7.99
N THR A 137 10.54 14.08 7.59
CA THR A 137 10.58 13.62 6.19
C THR A 137 9.53 12.54 5.98
N ILE A 138 8.72 12.67 4.94
CA ILE A 138 7.76 11.64 4.52
C ILE A 138 8.52 10.59 3.68
N ARG A 139 8.52 9.34 4.14
CA ARG A 139 9.01 8.15 3.46
C ARG A 139 7.84 7.38 2.85
N LEU A 140 8.08 6.82 1.68
CA LEU A 140 7.14 6.03 0.88
C LEU A 140 7.70 4.60 0.81
N ASN A 141 6.99 3.64 1.39
CA ASN A 141 7.40 2.24 1.52
C ASN A 141 8.78 2.00 2.16
N GLY A 142 9.30 2.97 2.92
CA GLY A 142 10.69 2.89 3.39
C GLY A 142 11.75 3.06 2.28
N ILE A 143 11.38 3.01 0.99
CA ILE A 143 12.30 3.10 -0.15
C ILE A 143 12.58 4.55 -0.51
N SER A 144 11.52 5.31 -0.83
CA SER A 144 11.63 6.67 -1.35
C SER A 144 11.27 7.68 -0.29
N ARG A 145 11.65 8.94 -0.52
CA ARG A 145 11.19 10.08 0.29
C ARG A 145 10.53 11.13 -0.59
N VAL A 146 9.54 11.82 -0.03
CA VAL A 146 9.00 13.04 -0.63
C VAL A 146 10.06 14.13 -0.52
N ALA A 147 10.58 14.55 -1.67
CA ALA A 147 11.65 15.54 -1.80
C ALA A 147 11.11 16.90 -2.27
N SER A 148 11.91 17.94 -2.12
CA SER A 148 11.57 19.25 -2.68
C SER A 148 11.77 19.27 -4.21
N PRO A 149 10.83 19.82 -5.00
CA PRO A 149 9.57 20.43 -4.56
C PRO A 149 8.49 19.39 -4.23
N PHE A 150 7.73 19.65 -3.18
CA PHE A 150 6.53 18.91 -2.79
C PHE A 150 5.36 19.88 -2.65
N ASP A 151 4.13 19.37 -2.56
CA ASP A 151 2.91 20.18 -2.64
C ASP A 151 2.81 21.09 -3.88
N VAL A 152 3.29 20.62 -5.03
CA VAL A 152 3.24 21.38 -6.27
C VAL A 152 1.81 21.34 -6.82
N SER A 153 1.08 22.45 -6.69
CA SER A 153 -0.31 22.54 -7.14
C SER A 153 -0.43 22.56 -8.67
N ALA A 154 -1.37 21.77 -9.19
CA ALA A 154 -1.83 21.76 -10.58
C ALA A 154 -3.33 22.11 -10.65
N SER A 155 -3.87 22.32 -11.85
CA SER A 155 -5.31 22.54 -12.04
C SER A 155 -6.17 21.31 -11.73
N ASN A 156 -5.59 20.10 -11.78
CA ASN A 156 -6.26 18.82 -11.58
C ASN A 156 -5.62 17.95 -10.48
N GLY A 157 -4.81 18.52 -9.61
CA GLY A 157 -4.10 17.71 -8.62
C GLY A 157 -2.97 18.37 -7.86
N ILE A 158 -2.19 17.53 -7.19
CA ILE A 158 -0.95 17.90 -6.53
C ILE A 158 0.18 16.93 -6.88
N LEU A 159 1.38 17.45 -7.07
CA LEU A 159 2.58 16.68 -7.35
C LEU A 159 3.55 16.76 -6.17
N HIS A 160 4.05 15.60 -5.78
CA HIS A 160 5.15 15.44 -4.82
C HIS A 160 6.35 14.84 -5.53
N THR A 161 7.55 15.41 -5.38
CA THR A 161 8.75 14.76 -5.92
C THR A 161 9.06 13.49 -5.13
N ALA A 162 9.21 12.35 -5.81
CA ALA A 162 9.78 11.14 -5.21
C ALA A 162 11.28 11.06 -5.53
N ALA A 163 12.11 10.91 -4.49
CA ALA A 163 13.57 10.86 -4.66
C ALA A 163 14.03 9.58 -5.37
N ASP A 164 13.38 8.47 -5.07
CA ASP A 164 13.62 7.14 -5.60
C ASP A 164 12.31 6.54 -6.13
N MET A 165 12.41 5.51 -6.96
CA MET A 165 11.23 4.87 -7.52
C MET A 165 10.56 4.00 -6.46
N ILE A 166 9.24 4.17 -6.29
CA ILE A 166 8.43 3.22 -5.52
C ILE A 166 7.80 2.21 -6.47
N PHE A 167 7.67 0.96 -6.04
CA PHE A 167 7.01 -0.10 -6.81
C PHE A 167 6.35 -1.05 -5.82
N PRO A 168 5.28 -1.75 -6.24
CA PRO A 168 4.63 -2.73 -5.38
C PRO A 168 5.50 -3.97 -5.23
N TYR A 169 5.34 -4.65 -4.10
CA TYR A 169 5.96 -5.95 -3.86
C TYR A 169 5.56 -6.98 -4.93
N GLY A 170 6.51 -7.83 -5.32
CA GLY A 170 6.36 -8.84 -6.38
C GLY A 170 6.78 -8.35 -7.77
N MET A 171 6.86 -7.03 -7.98
CA MET A 171 7.30 -6.42 -9.25
C MET A 171 8.81 -6.58 -9.49
N GLU A 172 9.60 -6.84 -8.45
CA GLU A 172 11.06 -7.03 -8.50
C GLU A 172 11.44 -8.10 -9.52
N THR A 173 10.71 -9.22 -9.54
CA THR A 173 10.93 -10.32 -10.50
C THR A 173 10.90 -9.85 -11.94
N ARG A 174 9.96 -8.95 -12.25
CA ARG A 174 9.74 -8.44 -13.60
C ARG A 174 10.80 -7.40 -13.93
N LEU A 175 11.19 -6.58 -12.97
CA LEU A 175 12.29 -5.62 -13.09
C LEU A 175 13.63 -6.32 -13.31
N GLU A 176 13.91 -7.40 -12.57
CA GLU A 176 15.10 -8.25 -12.75
C GLU A 176 15.15 -8.89 -14.13
N ALA A 177 14.00 -9.37 -14.64
CA ALA A 177 13.90 -10.00 -15.96
C ALA A 177 14.33 -9.06 -17.11
N LEU A 178 14.21 -7.74 -16.92
CA LEU A 178 14.65 -6.74 -17.90
C LEU A 178 16.18 -6.72 -18.12
N SER A 179 16.96 -7.24 -17.17
CA SER A 179 18.43 -7.29 -17.29
C SER A 179 18.91 -8.25 -18.39
N GLY A 180 18.03 -9.09 -18.94
CA GLY A 180 18.37 -10.11 -19.95
C GLY A 180 19.22 -11.27 -19.39
N VAL A 181 19.58 -11.22 -18.11
CA VAL A 181 20.15 -12.34 -17.38
C VAL A 181 18.99 -13.27 -17.05
N THR A 182 18.92 -14.42 -17.72
CA THR A 182 18.25 -15.56 -17.11
C THR A 182 19.10 -15.92 -15.92
N VAL A 183 18.70 -15.41 -14.76
CA VAL A 183 19.24 -15.77 -13.46
C VAL A 183 18.91 -17.27 -13.30
N THR A 184 19.78 -18.13 -13.84
CA THR A 184 19.79 -19.58 -13.57
C THR A 184 20.47 -19.89 -12.25
N THR A 185 20.96 -18.87 -11.54
CA THR A 185 20.99 -18.94 -10.10
C THR A 185 19.53 -19.07 -9.64
N PRO A 186 19.17 -19.98 -8.72
CA PRO A 186 17.87 -19.86 -8.10
C PRO A 186 17.80 -18.44 -7.54
N ARG A 187 16.78 -17.67 -7.95
CA ARG A 187 16.31 -16.58 -7.12
C ARG A 187 16.19 -17.17 -5.70
N PRO A 188 16.61 -16.50 -4.63
CA PRO A 188 15.88 -16.71 -3.40
C PRO A 188 14.48 -16.20 -3.70
N THR A 189 13.59 -17.08 -4.17
CA THR A 189 12.17 -16.93 -3.88
C THR A 189 12.14 -16.87 -2.36
N ARG A 190 12.12 -15.68 -1.81
CA ARG A 190 11.97 -15.52 -0.38
C ARG A 190 10.96 -14.40 -0.16
N THR A 191 9.65 -14.64 -0.14
CA THR A 191 8.93 -15.19 1.03
C THR A 191 9.91 -15.52 2.15
N PRO A 192 9.96 -14.79 3.29
CA PRO A 192 10.79 -15.19 4.44
C PRO A 192 10.88 -16.70 4.52
N ALA A 193 12.10 -17.23 4.45
CA ALA A 193 12.36 -18.48 3.74
C ALA A 193 11.31 -19.56 4.06
N VAL A 194 10.40 -19.81 3.10
CA VAL A 194 9.74 -21.11 2.98
C VAL A 194 10.87 -22.06 2.62
N THR A 195 11.58 -22.50 3.64
CA THR A 195 12.58 -23.54 3.54
C THR A 195 11.76 -24.81 3.56
N PRO A 196 11.65 -25.60 2.46
CA PRO A 196 11.11 -26.94 2.59
C PRO A 196 11.99 -27.63 3.63
N ARG A 197 11.39 -27.92 4.79
CA ARG A 197 12.12 -28.39 5.95
C ARG A 197 12.83 -29.70 5.55
N ALA A 198 14.14 -29.79 5.78
CA ALA A 198 14.90 -31.01 5.51
C ALA A 198 14.44 -32.21 6.37
N ASN A 199 13.65 -31.94 7.41
CA ASN A 199 12.90 -32.92 8.18
C ASN A 199 11.44 -32.46 8.21
N PRO A 200 10.43 -33.27 7.86
CA PRO A 200 9.04 -32.91 8.13
C PRO A 200 8.87 -32.56 9.62
N PHE A 201 7.91 -31.68 9.93
CA PHE A 201 7.49 -31.47 11.30
C PHE A 201 7.27 -32.83 11.98
N PRO A 202 7.70 -33.02 13.24
CA PRO A 202 7.37 -34.24 13.95
C PRO A 202 5.85 -34.45 13.82
N SER A 203 5.43 -35.62 13.36
CA SER A 203 4.01 -35.97 13.19
C SER A 203 3.22 -35.52 14.43
N GLY A 204 2.34 -34.55 14.25
CA GLY A 204 1.74 -33.78 15.33
C GLY A 204 0.42 -33.12 14.90
N ASN A 205 -0.12 -32.27 15.76
CA ASN A 205 -1.37 -31.55 15.50
C ASN A 205 -1.14 -30.44 14.46
N THR A 206 -2.03 -30.31 13.48
CA THR A 206 -2.12 -29.17 12.55
C THR A 206 -2.31 -27.84 13.31
N ILE A 207 -2.25 -26.70 12.63
CA ILE A 207 -2.57 -25.40 13.24
C ILE A 207 -3.98 -25.47 13.85
N ALA A 208 -4.97 -25.91 13.08
CA ALA A 208 -6.34 -26.09 13.56
C ALA A 208 -6.41 -27.05 14.76
N GLY A 209 -5.69 -28.18 14.70
CA GLY A 209 -5.62 -29.14 15.80
C GLY A 209 -5.03 -28.53 17.08
N ARG A 210 -3.96 -27.73 16.96
CA ARG A 210 -3.36 -27.00 18.09
C ARG A 210 -4.35 -26.03 18.71
N LEU A 211 -5.01 -25.21 17.89
CA LEU A 211 -6.03 -24.26 18.35
C LEU A 211 -7.14 -24.96 19.14
N ALA A 212 -7.64 -26.10 18.64
CA ALA A 212 -8.69 -26.87 19.29
C ALA A 212 -8.24 -27.53 20.61
N SER A 213 -6.95 -27.83 20.76
CA SER A 213 -6.40 -28.54 21.93
C SER A 213 -5.94 -27.62 23.07
N ASP A 214 -5.65 -26.34 22.77
CA ASP A 214 -5.07 -25.41 23.73
C ASP A 214 -6.13 -24.42 24.25
N PRO A 215 -6.36 -24.35 25.57
CA PRO A 215 -7.36 -23.47 26.17
C PRO A 215 -7.08 -21.97 25.95
N LEU A 216 -5.89 -21.58 25.46
CA LEU A 216 -5.55 -20.18 25.15
C LEU A 216 -6.29 -19.60 23.94
N TYR A 217 -6.85 -20.46 23.06
CA TYR A 217 -7.44 -20.04 21.79
C TYR A 217 -8.94 -20.29 21.68
N THR A 218 -9.63 -20.56 22.79
CA THR A 218 -11.07 -20.87 22.76
C THR A 218 -11.89 -19.76 22.09
N THR A 219 -11.58 -18.49 22.34
CA THR A 219 -12.25 -17.35 21.71
C THR A 219 -11.93 -17.25 20.22
N LEU A 220 -10.68 -17.50 19.82
CA LEU A 220 -10.29 -17.52 18.40
C LEU A 220 -11.02 -18.63 17.64
N VAL A 221 -11.10 -19.84 18.19
CA VAL A 221 -11.82 -20.97 17.58
C VAL A 221 -13.30 -20.68 17.42
N GLU A 222 -13.93 -20.08 18.44
CA GLU A 222 -15.33 -19.67 18.37
C GLU A 222 -15.58 -18.62 17.29
N ILE A 223 -14.72 -17.59 17.23
CA ILE A 223 -14.76 -16.55 16.20
C ILE A 223 -14.61 -17.15 14.80
N ILE A 224 -13.62 -18.02 14.57
CA ILE A 224 -13.43 -18.67 13.26
C ILE A 224 -14.68 -19.48 12.88
N SER A 225 -15.23 -20.24 13.84
CA SER A 225 -16.39 -21.09 13.60
C SER A 225 -17.65 -20.31 13.18
N VAL A 226 -17.81 -19.09 13.71
CA VAL A 226 -18.95 -18.20 13.38
C VAL A 226 -18.68 -17.38 12.13
N ALA A 227 -17.45 -16.88 11.95
CA ALA A 227 -17.07 -16.02 10.84
C ALA A 227 -17.01 -16.79 9.52
N ASN A 228 -16.19 -17.83 9.47
CA ASN A 228 -16.06 -18.70 8.31
C ASN A 228 -15.44 -20.05 8.73
N PRO A 229 -16.22 -21.13 8.82
CA PRO A 229 -15.71 -22.44 9.22
C PRO A 229 -14.72 -23.05 8.21
N ASP A 230 -14.73 -22.63 6.95
CA ASP A 230 -13.79 -23.13 5.92
C ASP A 230 -12.34 -22.74 6.25
N ILE A 231 -12.12 -21.72 7.09
CA ILE A 231 -10.80 -21.37 7.61
C ILE A 231 -10.25 -22.48 8.51
N ILE A 232 -11.08 -23.22 9.24
CA ILE A 232 -10.62 -24.39 10.02
C ILE A 232 -10.13 -25.48 9.07
N ASP A 233 -10.85 -25.74 7.99
CA ASP A 233 -10.45 -26.74 6.99
C ASP A 233 -9.13 -26.32 6.32
N MET A 234 -8.99 -25.04 5.96
CA MET A 234 -7.74 -24.47 5.45
C MET A 234 -6.57 -24.64 6.43
N LEU A 235 -6.76 -24.32 7.72
CA LEU A 235 -5.74 -24.45 8.75
C LEU A 235 -5.50 -25.91 9.19
N ASN A 236 -6.28 -26.85 8.68
CA ASN A 236 -6.12 -28.28 8.88
C ASN A 236 -5.55 -28.99 7.64
N ASP A 237 -5.45 -28.31 6.50
CA ASP A 237 -4.82 -28.84 5.30
C ASP A 237 -3.30 -28.99 5.52
N GLU A 238 -2.80 -30.22 5.40
CA GLU A 238 -1.39 -30.55 5.58
C GLU A 238 -0.54 -30.31 4.32
N GLU A 239 -1.18 -30.09 3.16
CA GLU A 239 -0.49 -29.86 1.89
C GLU A 239 -0.02 -28.41 1.73
N THR A 240 -0.62 -27.48 2.48
CA THR A 240 -0.32 -26.05 2.43
C THR A 240 0.23 -25.56 3.76
N GLU A 241 1.35 -24.85 3.72
CA GLU A 241 1.97 -24.29 4.92
C GLU A 241 1.42 -22.88 5.22
N TYR A 242 1.15 -22.61 6.49
CA TYR A 242 0.69 -21.30 6.95
C TYR A 242 1.46 -20.80 8.16
N THR A 243 1.39 -19.49 8.40
CA THR A 243 1.75 -18.88 9.67
C THR A 243 0.53 -18.20 10.25
N LEU A 244 0.15 -18.58 11.46
CA LEU A 244 -0.95 -17.98 12.18
C LEU A 244 -0.41 -17.07 13.28
N LEU A 245 -0.70 -15.78 13.17
CA LEU A 245 -0.49 -14.82 14.24
C LEU A 245 -1.67 -14.92 15.22
N ALA A 246 -1.69 -15.91 16.11
CA ALA A 246 -2.86 -16.22 16.93
C ALA A 246 -3.04 -15.25 18.13
N PRO A 247 -4.10 -14.42 18.17
CA PRO A 247 -4.44 -13.69 19.38
C PRO A 247 -4.94 -14.64 20.47
N THR A 248 -4.47 -14.46 21.69
CA THR A 248 -4.94 -15.22 22.86
C THR A 248 -6.34 -14.77 23.30
N ASN A 249 -7.03 -15.55 24.13
CA ASN A 249 -8.31 -15.12 24.73
C ASN A 249 -8.20 -13.73 25.39
N SER A 250 -7.12 -13.46 26.12
CA SER A 250 -6.90 -12.13 26.74
C SER A 250 -6.69 -11.01 25.72
N ALA A 251 -6.19 -11.31 24.51
CA ALA A 251 -6.11 -10.34 23.43
C ALA A 251 -7.50 -9.91 22.95
N PHE A 252 -8.42 -10.87 22.82
CA PHE A 252 -9.83 -10.59 22.49
C PHE A 252 -10.55 -9.89 23.63
N ASP A 253 -10.34 -10.29 24.89
CA ASP A 253 -10.90 -9.58 26.05
C ASP A 253 -10.51 -8.09 26.03
N ASN A 254 -9.24 -7.79 25.74
CA ASN A 254 -8.75 -6.42 25.62
C ASN A 254 -9.43 -5.66 24.47
N LEU A 255 -9.58 -6.31 23.30
CA LEU A 255 -10.27 -5.73 22.14
C LEU A 255 -11.72 -5.38 22.50
N PHE A 256 -12.50 -6.34 22.98
CA PHE A 256 -13.90 -6.14 23.31
C PHE A 256 -14.10 -5.10 24.41
N PHE A 257 -13.25 -5.12 25.44
CA PHE A 257 -13.24 -4.09 26.46
C PHE A 257 -12.98 -2.69 25.89
N SER A 258 -12.04 -2.56 24.93
CA SER A 258 -11.74 -1.28 24.30
C SER A 258 -12.86 -0.76 23.40
N LEU A 259 -13.60 -1.67 22.77
CA LEU A 259 -14.76 -1.35 21.92
C LEU A 259 -16.05 -1.15 22.74
N GLY A 260 -16.07 -1.56 24.01
CA GLY A 260 -17.25 -1.51 24.86
C GLY A 260 -18.34 -2.52 24.47
N ILE A 261 -17.97 -3.59 23.78
CA ILE A 261 -18.87 -4.67 23.34
C ILE A 261 -18.56 -5.98 24.07
N THR A 262 -19.50 -6.91 24.01
CA THR A 262 -19.35 -8.29 24.47
C THR A 262 -18.95 -9.22 23.32
N LEU A 263 -18.48 -10.44 23.65
CA LEU A 263 -18.24 -11.46 22.64
C LEU A 263 -19.54 -11.79 21.87
N ASP A 264 -20.67 -11.94 22.56
CA ASP A 264 -21.95 -12.24 21.91
C ASP A 264 -22.32 -11.16 20.86
N GLU A 265 -22.13 -9.87 21.19
CA GLU A 265 -22.33 -8.77 20.24
C GLU A 265 -21.32 -8.81 19.08
N ALA A 266 -20.06 -9.17 19.35
CA ALA A 266 -19.05 -9.33 18.30
C ALA A 266 -19.41 -10.46 17.32
N LEU A 267 -19.94 -11.59 17.82
CA LEU A 267 -20.37 -12.74 17.03
C LEU A 267 -21.56 -12.43 16.11
N GLU A 268 -22.28 -11.33 16.35
CA GLU A 268 -23.32 -10.82 15.44
C GLU A 268 -22.74 -10.11 14.20
N MET A 269 -21.41 -9.95 14.10
CA MET A 269 -20.70 -9.29 12.99
C MET A 269 -19.72 -10.24 12.26
N PRO A 270 -20.20 -11.37 11.69
CA PRO A 270 -19.34 -12.41 11.12
C PRO A 270 -18.45 -11.92 9.97
N GLU A 271 -18.93 -10.97 9.16
CA GLU A 271 -18.13 -10.41 8.05
C GLU A 271 -16.91 -9.63 8.55
N LEU A 272 -17.03 -8.87 9.66
CA LEU A 272 -15.89 -8.18 10.24
C LEU A 272 -14.94 -9.17 10.92
N LEU A 273 -15.50 -10.18 11.58
CA LEU A 273 -14.71 -11.24 12.21
C LEU A 273 -13.90 -12.03 11.19
N GLU A 274 -14.47 -12.34 10.02
CA GLU A 274 -13.74 -13.04 8.95
C GLU A 274 -12.55 -12.22 8.47
N GLN A 275 -12.75 -10.92 8.24
CA GLN A 275 -11.68 -10.00 7.86
C GLN A 275 -10.56 -9.95 8.91
N ILE A 276 -10.93 -9.86 10.19
CA ILE A 276 -9.97 -9.91 11.29
C ILE A 276 -9.19 -11.23 11.26
N VAL A 277 -9.86 -12.38 11.16
CA VAL A 277 -9.20 -13.69 11.18
C VAL A 277 -8.22 -13.84 10.01
N LEU A 278 -8.65 -13.52 8.79
CA LEU A 278 -7.80 -13.62 7.61
C LEU A 278 -6.56 -12.70 7.71
N TYR A 279 -6.67 -11.55 8.39
CA TYR A 279 -5.54 -10.64 8.60
C TYR A 279 -4.47 -11.20 9.55
N HIS A 280 -4.80 -12.27 10.29
CA HIS A 280 -3.85 -12.97 11.15
C HIS A 280 -3.19 -14.18 10.47
N ILE A 281 -3.58 -14.51 9.24
CA ILE A 281 -3.05 -15.69 8.53
C ILE A 281 -2.08 -15.20 7.45
N ILE A 282 -0.94 -15.86 7.34
CA ILE A 282 0.08 -15.64 6.31
C ILE A 282 0.29 -16.96 5.59
N GLU A 283 0.40 -16.92 4.26
CA GLU A 283 0.76 -18.07 3.46
C GLU A 283 2.26 -18.36 3.58
N GLY A 284 2.61 -19.61 3.86
CA GLY A 284 3.97 -20.05 4.13
C GLY A 284 4.39 -19.95 5.60
N VAL A 285 5.57 -20.48 5.88
CA VAL A 285 6.18 -20.47 7.21
C VAL A 285 7.05 -19.22 7.39
N VAL A 286 6.71 -18.39 8.37
CA VAL A 286 7.43 -17.18 8.75
C VAL A 286 7.85 -17.31 10.20
N THR A 287 9.13 -17.53 10.46
CA THR A 287 9.68 -17.69 11.82
C THR A 287 9.95 -16.34 12.50
N SER A 288 10.26 -16.34 13.80
CA SER A 288 10.67 -15.13 14.49
C SER A 288 12.01 -14.57 14.02
N ASP A 289 12.87 -15.41 13.45
CA ASP A 289 14.12 -14.96 12.80
C ASP A 289 13.83 -14.28 11.46
N ASP A 290 12.90 -14.84 10.69
CA ASP A 290 12.41 -14.20 9.46
C ASP A 290 11.74 -12.85 9.75
N LEU A 291 10.90 -12.78 10.79
CA LEU A 291 10.29 -11.52 11.21
C LEU A 291 11.33 -10.48 11.61
N ARG A 292 12.44 -10.88 12.25
CA ARG A 292 13.56 -9.97 12.54
C ARG A 292 14.30 -9.53 11.28
N GLN A 293 14.43 -10.42 10.30
CA GLN A 293 15.00 -10.05 9.01
C GLN A 293 14.16 -8.97 8.32
N LEU A 294 12.83 -9.07 8.37
CA LEU A 294 11.94 -8.02 7.85
C LEU A 294 12.18 -6.67 8.55
N VAL A 295 12.52 -6.68 9.84
CA VAL A 295 12.87 -5.44 10.56
C VAL A 295 14.18 -4.86 10.04
N ASP A 296 15.21 -5.69 9.86
CA ASP A 296 16.52 -5.25 9.37
C ASP A 296 16.46 -4.75 7.92
N GLU A 297 15.54 -5.28 7.12
CA GLU A 297 15.32 -4.94 5.71
C GLU A 297 14.26 -3.85 5.51
N GLU A 298 13.63 -3.37 6.59
CA GLU A 298 12.51 -2.41 6.60
C GLU A 298 11.30 -2.87 5.74
N GLU A 299 11.08 -4.18 5.66
CA GLU A 299 10.04 -4.82 4.85
C GLU A 299 8.72 -5.03 5.63
N LEU A 300 7.63 -5.23 4.87
CA LEU A 300 6.31 -5.50 5.42
C LEU A 300 5.94 -6.98 5.28
N LEU A 301 5.25 -7.51 6.27
CA LEU A 301 4.72 -8.86 6.26
C LEU A 301 3.37 -8.89 5.53
N VAL A 302 3.26 -9.66 4.46
CA VAL A 302 2.02 -9.80 3.67
C VAL A 302 1.11 -10.86 4.29
N THR A 303 -0.20 -10.59 4.40
CA THR A 303 -1.20 -11.53 4.95
C THR A 303 -2.04 -12.17 3.84
N VAL A 304 -2.79 -13.23 4.14
CA VAL A 304 -3.77 -13.82 3.21
C VAL A 304 -5.08 -13.05 3.16
N PHE A 305 -5.23 -12.00 3.98
CA PHE A 305 -6.42 -11.16 3.94
C PHE A 305 -6.52 -10.44 2.61
N ASP A 306 -7.49 -10.87 1.83
CA ASP A 306 -7.90 -10.27 0.57
C ASP A 306 -9.36 -9.80 0.72
N ASN A 307 -9.56 -8.50 0.92
CA ASN A 307 -10.91 -7.92 0.92
C ASN A 307 -11.46 -7.71 -0.51
N GLY A 308 -10.89 -8.40 -1.51
CA GLY A 308 -11.19 -8.25 -2.93
C GLY A 308 -10.61 -6.97 -3.56
N THR A 309 -10.08 -6.04 -2.75
CA THR A 309 -9.59 -4.73 -3.19
C THR A 309 -8.14 -4.46 -2.78
N PHE A 310 -7.57 -5.17 -1.81
CA PHE A 310 -6.22 -4.97 -1.27
C PHE A 310 -5.75 -6.19 -0.49
N VAL A 311 -4.44 -6.44 -0.47
CA VAL A 311 -3.80 -7.37 0.47
C VAL A 311 -3.21 -6.54 1.61
N GLU A 312 -3.81 -6.61 2.81
CA GLU A 312 -3.28 -5.85 3.94
C GLU A 312 -1.98 -6.45 4.46
N SER A 313 -0.96 -5.61 4.62
CA SER A 313 0.34 -5.97 5.15
C SER A 313 0.52 -5.46 6.59
N ILE A 314 1.40 -6.11 7.35
CA ILE A 314 1.73 -5.82 8.73
C ILE A 314 3.15 -5.23 8.78
N ARG A 315 3.31 -4.11 9.48
CA ARG A 315 4.64 -3.58 9.81
C ARG A 315 5.22 -4.37 10.97
N VAL A 316 6.39 -4.95 10.76
CA VAL A 316 7.16 -5.63 11.83
C VAL A 316 8.22 -4.67 12.36
N ALA A 317 8.38 -4.61 13.67
CA ALA A 317 9.45 -3.85 14.33
C ALA A 317 9.91 -4.57 15.60
N VAL A 318 10.94 -4.01 16.25
CA VAL A 318 11.37 -4.43 17.60
C VAL A 318 11.20 -3.29 18.59
N ASP A 319 10.68 -3.58 19.79
CA ASP A 319 10.56 -2.60 20.85
C ASP A 319 11.89 -2.35 21.58
N GLY A 320 11.92 -1.39 22.52
CA GLY A 320 13.12 -1.06 23.30
C GLY A 320 13.66 -2.21 24.19
N ASN A 321 12.95 -3.34 24.28
CA ASN A 321 13.39 -4.56 24.95
C ASN A 321 13.74 -5.69 23.96
N ASN A 322 13.92 -5.36 22.68
CA ASN A 322 14.23 -6.29 21.60
C ASN A 322 13.15 -7.38 21.37
N ARG A 323 11.88 -7.04 21.60
CA ARG A 323 10.75 -7.94 21.35
C ARG A 323 10.03 -7.54 20.07
N LEU A 324 9.63 -8.53 19.27
CA LEU A 324 8.88 -8.32 18.04
C LEU A 324 7.52 -7.67 18.33
N VAL A 325 7.24 -6.58 17.61
CA VAL A 325 5.98 -5.86 17.60
C VAL A 325 5.46 -5.72 16.18
N LEU A 326 4.14 -5.80 16.04
CA LEU A 326 3.39 -5.77 14.80
C LEU A 326 2.48 -4.54 14.83
N ASN A 327 2.49 -3.76 13.75
CA ASN A 327 1.78 -2.47 13.64
C ASN A 327 2.00 -1.56 14.87
N GLU A 328 3.23 -1.57 15.40
CA GLU A 328 3.71 -0.78 16.55
C GLU A 328 3.09 -1.13 17.93
N VAL A 329 1.88 -1.70 17.96
CA VAL A 329 1.09 -1.88 19.20
C VAL A 329 0.92 -3.33 19.61
N VAL A 330 0.90 -4.27 18.67
CA VAL A 330 0.68 -5.68 18.94
C VAL A 330 2.02 -6.37 19.17
N ARG A 331 2.13 -7.25 20.16
CA ARG A 331 3.38 -7.90 20.55
C ARG A 331 3.26 -9.39 20.37
N ILE A 332 4.30 -10.00 19.80
CA ILE A 332 4.49 -11.45 19.82
C ILE A 332 4.99 -11.85 21.22
N THR A 333 4.15 -12.58 21.95
CA THR A 333 4.39 -13.03 23.34
C THR A 333 5.11 -14.38 23.39
N VAL A 334 4.78 -15.26 22.46
CA VAL A 334 5.42 -16.55 22.24
C VAL A 334 5.55 -16.72 20.73
N ALA A 335 6.74 -17.07 20.26
CA ALA A 335 7.00 -17.23 18.84
C ALA A 335 7.37 -18.68 18.51
N ASP A 336 7.27 -19.03 17.23
CA ASP A 336 7.77 -20.29 16.67
C ASP A 336 7.11 -21.55 17.26
N LEU A 337 5.81 -21.51 17.53
CA LEU A 337 5.06 -22.69 17.94
C LEU A 337 4.81 -23.59 16.72
N GLU A 338 5.62 -24.63 16.57
CA GLU A 338 5.59 -25.56 15.44
C GLU A 338 4.27 -26.37 15.35
N ALA A 339 3.56 -26.32 14.23
CA ALA A 339 2.45 -27.19 13.86
C ALA A 339 2.82 -28.07 12.64
N THR A 340 2.05 -29.12 12.35
CA THR A 340 2.36 -30.01 11.21
C THR A 340 2.39 -29.28 9.87
N ASN A 341 1.49 -28.31 9.69
CA ASN A 341 1.30 -27.53 8.48
C ASN A 341 1.66 -26.05 8.67
N GLY A 342 2.58 -25.73 9.59
CA GLY A 342 3.02 -24.34 9.76
C GLY A 342 3.51 -23.93 11.14
N ILE A 343 3.40 -22.63 11.44
CA ILE A 343 3.83 -22.04 12.72
C ILE A 343 2.74 -21.13 13.30
N ILE A 344 2.67 -21.08 14.63
CA ILE A 344 1.83 -20.15 15.38
C ILE A 344 2.71 -19.15 16.15
N HIS A 345 2.37 -17.85 16.08
CA HIS A 345 2.92 -16.79 16.94
C HIS A 345 1.82 -16.20 17.81
N ASN A 346 1.96 -16.27 19.14
CA ASN A 346 0.94 -15.77 20.06
C ASN A 346 0.99 -14.26 20.20
N LEU A 347 -0.16 -13.62 20.04
CA LEU A 347 -0.31 -12.17 20.20
C LEU A 347 -0.98 -11.81 21.53
N ASN A 348 -0.55 -10.70 22.13
CA ASN A 348 -1.20 -10.09 23.29
C ASN A 348 -2.41 -9.22 22.93
N ASN A 349 -2.56 -8.85 21.66
CA ASN A 349 -3.60 -7.98 21.13
C ASN A 349 -4.02 -8.49 19.74
N VAL A 350 -5.25 -8.21 19.37
CA VAL A 350 -5.79 -8.53 18.04
C VAL A 350 -5.28 -7.50 17.04
N LEU A 351 -4.76 -7.95 15.90
CA LEU A 351 -4.47 -7.10 14.74
C LEU A 351 -5.79 -6.73 14.06
N LEU A 352 -6.03 -5.44 13.88
CA LEU A 352 -7.21 -4.95 13.19
C LEU A 352 -6.82 -4.46 11.81
N PRO A 353 -7.40 -5.01 10.73
CA PRO A 353 -7.20 -4.47 9.41
C PRO A 353 -7.84 -3.08 9.31
N GLN A 354 -7.31 -2.22 8.44
CA GLN A 354 -7.77 -0.85 8.29
C GLN A 354 -9.24 -0.81 7.85
N ALA A 355 -9.67 -1.73 7.00
CA ALA A 355 -11.08 -1.83 6.59
C ALA A 355 -12.04 -1.99 7.79
N VAL A 356 -11.63 -2.75 8.81
CA VAL A 356 -12.43 -2.95 10.03
C VAL A 356 -12.39 -1.70 10.90
N LEU A 357 -11.24 -1.03 11.02
CA LEU A 357 -11.14 0.24 11.74
C LEU A 357 -12.05 1.30 11.14
N ASP A 358 -12.06 1.43 9.82
CA ASP A 358 -12.92 2.38 9.10
C ASP A 358 -14.41 2.07 9.33
N ALA A 359 -14.81 0.80 9.26
CA ALA A 359 -16.19 0.37 9.53
C ALA A 359 -16.64 0.67 10.97
N LEU A 360 -15.74 0.50 11.95
CA LEU A 360 -16.03 0.82 13.35
C LEU A 360 -16.21 2.32 13.56
N GLU A 361 -15.42 3.16 12.89
CA GLU A 361 -15.57 4.62 12.94
C GLU A 361 -16.90 5.10 12.32
N GLU A 362 -17.33 4.50 11.20
CA GLU A 362 -18.60 4.84 10.54
C GLU A 362 -19.83 4.44 11.37
N SER A 363 -19.73 3.38 12.16
CA SER A 363 -20.84 2.90 13.02
C SER A 363 -21.05 3.70 14.31
N GLY A 364 -20.05 4.49 14.72
CA GLY A 364 -20.06 5.30 15.95
C GLY A 364 -20.47 6.76 15.77
N GLY A 365 -20.90 7.17 14.57
CA GLY A 365 -21.27 8.54 14.19
C GLY A 365 -22.74 8.91 14.33
#